data_AF-A0A7W1DKY4-F1
#
_entry.id   AF-A0A7W1DKY4-F1
#
_cell.length_a   1.000
_cell.length_b   1.000
_cell.length_c   1.000
_cell.angle_alpha   90.00
_cell.angle_beta   90.00
_cell.angle_gamma   90.00
#
_symmetry.space_group_name_H-M   'P 1'
#
loop_
_entity.id
_entity.type
_entity.pdbx_description
1 polymer ?
#
loop_
_entity_poly.entity_id
_entity_poly.type
_entity_poly.pdbx_seq_one_letter_code
_entity_poly.pdbx_strand_id
1 'polypeptide(L)' 'MTAVPDATLNEPIEVFGEKNTNRGMWIMATAHLHEHLGQLIAYARANNVTPPWSK' A
#
# COMPACT_ATOMS: atom_id res chain seq x y z
N MET A 1 1.19 -6.69 -14.58
CA MET A 1 0.98 -5.36 -13.97
C MET A 1 1.65 -4.36 -14.88
N THR A 2 0.89 -3.50 -15.55
CA THR A 2 1.45 -2.49 -16.47
C THR A 2 2.11 -1.39 -15.64
N ALA A 3 3.33 -1.01 -15.99
CA ALA A 3 4.01 0.09 -15.33
C ALA A 3 3.22 1.39 -15.52
N VAL A 4 3.22 2.27 -14.51
CA VAL A 4 2.78 3.65 -14.64
C VAL A 4 3.99 4.46 -15.12
N PRO A 5 3.99 4.99 -16.36
CA PRO A 5 5.10 5.79 -16.85
C PRO A 5 5.28 7.06 -16.02
N ASP A 6 6.51 7.52 -15.82
CA ASP A 6 6.81 8.74 -15.05
C ASP A 6 6.03 9.96 -15.57
N ALA A 7 5.85 10.05 -16.89
CA ALA A 7 5.11 11.12 -17.56
C ALA A 7 3.64 11.22 -17.10
N THR A 8 3.04 10.13 -16.60
CA THR A 8 1.63 10.07 -16.22
C THR A 8 1.41 10.20 -14.71
N LEU A 9 2.47 10.34 -13.90
CA LEU A 9 2.35 10.34 -12.43
C LEU A 9 1.42 11.42 -11.87
N ASN A 10 1.33 12.57 -12.55
CA ASN A 10 0.49 13.70 -12.14
C ASN A 10 -0.89 13.71 -12.83
N GLU A 11 -1.18 12.75 -13.70
CA GLU A 11 -2.48 12.68 -14.35
C GLU A 11 -3.58 12.41 -13.33
N PRO A 12 -4.73 13.10 -13.44
CA PRO A 12 -5.83 12.92 -12.53
C PRO A 12 -6.49 11.56 -12.77
N ILE A 13 -6.80 10.88 -11.67
CA ILE A 13 -7.57 9.63 -11.64
C ILE A 13 -8.66 9.72 -10.58
N GLU A 14 -9.64 8.85 -10.65
CA GLU A 14 -10.67 8.72 -9.63
C GLU A 14 -10.37 7.49 -8.76
N VAL A 15 -10.33 7.71 -7.45
CA VAL A 15 -10.04 6.68 -6.44
C VAL A 15 -11.11 6.77 -5.37
N PHE A 16 -11.92 5.73 -5.20
CA PHE A 16 -13.04 5.70 -4.25
C PHE A 16 -14.02 6.88 -4.37
N GLY A 17 -14.24 7.38 -5.60
CA GLY A 17 -15.12 8.54 -5.85
C GLY A 17 -14.47 9.91 -5.61
N GLU A 18 -13.19 9.94 -5.21
CA GLU A 18 -12.43 11.17 -5.03
C GLU A 18 -11.38 11.37 -6.13
N LYS A 19 -11.11 12.63 -6.47
CA LYS A 19 -10.05 12.98 -7.41
C LYS A 19 -8.68 12.77 -6.75
N ASN A 20 -7.80 12.06 -7.44
CA ASN A 20 -6.42 11.82 -7.02
C ASN A 20 -5.48 11.91 -8.23
N THR A 21 -4.20 11.62 -8.05
CA THR A 21 -3.24 11.40 -9.14
C THR A 21 -2.74 9.95 -9.12
N ASN A 22 -2.17 9.48 -10.23
CA ASN A 22 -1.50 8.17 -10.26
C ASN A 22 -0.48 8.03 -9.13
N ARG A 23 0.33 9.06 -8.88
CA ARG A 23 1.28 9.10 -7.75
C ARG A 23 0.59 9.01 -6.40
N GLY A 24 -0.45 9.81 -6.18
CA GLY A 24 -1.16 9.83 -4.90
C GLY A 24 -1.84 8.50 -4.59
N MET A 25 -2.36 7.81 -5.60
CA MET A 25 -2.88 6.45 -5.45
C MET A 25 -1.80 5.46 -5.02
N TRP A 26 -0.60 5.49 -5.61
CA TRP A 26 0.50 4.61 -5.20
C TRP A 26 0.99 4.88 -3.78
N ILE A 27 1.05 6.14 -3.38
CA ILE A 27 1.38 6.52 -1.99
C ILE A 27 0.32 5.98 -1.03
N MET A 28 -0.96 6.16 -1.35
CA MET A 28 -2.08 5.65 -0.55
C MET A 28 -2.07 4.12 -0.45
N ALA A 29 -1.90 3.42 -1.57
CA ALA A 29 -1.82 1.96 -1.59
C ALA A 29 -0.65 1.45 -0.73
N THR A 30 0.50 2.13 -0.79
CA THR A 30 1.65 1.80 0.04
C THR A 30 1.32 1.99 1.52
N ALA A 31 0.75 3.13 1.92
CA ALA A 31 0.35 3.38 3.31
C ALA A 31 -0.64 2.31 3.82
N HIS A 32 -1.67 1.99 3.04
CA HIS A 32 -2.67 0.99 3.38
C HIS A 32 -2.07 -0.41 3.58
N LEU A 33 -1.12 -0.81 2.73
CA LEU A 33 -0.40 -2.07 2.91
C LEU A 33 0.42 -2.09 4.21
N HIS A 34 1.00 -0.96 4.63
CA HIS A 34 1.74 -0.88 5.89
C HIS A 34 0.82 -0.98 7.12
N GLU A 35 -0.38 -0.41 7.06
CA GLU A 35 -1.38 -0.56 8.12
C GLU A 35 -1.81 -2.02 8.28
N HIS A 36 -2.13 -2.69 7.18
CA HIS A 36 -2.44 -4.11 7.19
C HIS A 36 -1.25 -4.98 7.63
N LEU A 37 -0.04 -4.64 7.21
CA LEU A 37 1.17 -5.33 7.68
C LEU A 37 1.33 -5.20 9.20
N GLY A 38 1.13 -4.02 9.77
CA GLY A 38 1.16 -3.80 11.22
C GLY A 38 0.14 -4.68 11.95
N GLN A 39 -1.09 -4.77 11.44
CA GLN A 39 -2.13 -5.65 11.97
C GLN A 39 -1.73 -7.13 11.90
N LEU A 40 -1.16 -7.57 10.78
CA LEU A 40 -0.70 -8.95 10.61
C LEU A 40 0.48 -9.28 11.53
N ILE A 41 1.41 -8.34 11.77
CA ILE A 41 2.51 -8.51 12.73
C ILE A 41 1.94 -8.65 14.15
N ALA A 42 0.98 -7.81 14.54
CA ALA A 42 0.33 -7.91 15.84
C ALA A 42 -0.39 -9.25 16.01
N TYR A 43 -1.12 -9.70 14.99
CA TYR A 43 -1.79 -11.00 14.97
C TYR A 43 -0.79 -12.17 15.07
N ALA A 44 0.30 -12.15 14.30
CA ALA A 44 1.34 -13.18 14.35
C ALA A 44 1.96 -13.29 15.76
N ARG A 45 2.28 -12.15 16.38
CA ARG A 45 2.80 -12.10 17.76
C ARG A 45 1.81 -12.67 18.78
N ALA A 46 0.54 -12.31 18.66
CA ALA A 46 -0.52 -12.84 19.54
C ALA A 46 -0.67 -14.37 19.42
N ASN A 47 -0.29 -14.94 18.27
CA ASN A 47 -0.36 -16.38 17.99
C ASN A 47 1.00 -17.09 18.08
N ASN A 48 2.02 -16.47 18.67
CA ASN A 48 3.38 -17.04 18.77
C ASN A 48 4.01 -17.44 17.41
N VAL A 49 3.61 -16.79 16.32
CA VAL A 49 4.20 -16.97 14.98
C VAL A 49 5.31 -15.95 14.77
N THR A 50 6.52 -16.40 14.44
CA THR A 50 7.63 -15.53 14.04
C THR A 50 7.54 -15.23 12.54
N PRO A 51 7.36 -13.95 12.13
CA PRO A 51 7.30 -13.61 10.71
C PRO A 51 8.63 -13.89 9.99
N PRO A 52 8.61 -14.39 8.74
CA PRO A 52 9.81 -14.85 8.03
C PRO A 52 10.86 -13.76 7.76
N TRP A 53 10.46 -12.49 7.77
CA TRP A 53 11.33 -11.32 7.61
C TRP A 53 11.92 -10.80 8.94
N SER A 54 11.78 -11.55 10.04
CA SER A 54 12.31 -11.17 11.37
C SER A 54 13.74 -11.66 11.64
N LYS A 55 14.45 -12.13 10.61
CA LYS A 55 15.85 -12.58 10.68
C LYS A 55 16.80 -11.51 10.15
#